data_AF-A0A4R4RF75-F1
#
_entry.id   AF-A0A4R4RF75-F1
#
_cell.length_a   1.000
_cell.length_b   1.000
_cell.length_c   1.000
_cell.angle_alpha   90.00
_cell.angle_beta   90.00
_cell.angle_gamma   90.00
#
_symmetry.space_group_name_H-M   'P 1'
#
loop_
_entity.id
_entity.type
_entity.pdbx_description
1 polymer ?
#
loop_
_entity_poly.entity_id
_entity_poly.type
_entity_poly.pdbx_seq_one_letter_code
_entity_poly.pdbx_strand_id
1 'polypeptide(L)'
;MLSLLDTPALAVSDLVLALSSAAEPVAGDAATGVAVLLVVVLIRSLLLPLSLRAARAGRARLALRPAELRLRERFRRDPVRLQRELTALHRSHGTSPFAGLGASLAQVPFFMVLYRLFSAPTLHGGANALFTHTLFGVPLSDSWVAALGAGVLPVELAVFASVLVLLVVVAWFSSRLAQRQASLTAPPSTEVEVMTARMMRVLPYGTVVVAAFVPLAAALYLLFSGAWTATERWLLNRNGPLPAAT
;
A
#
# COMPACT_ATOMS: atom_id res chain seq x y z
N MET A 1 -18.98 -16.51 5.20
CA MET A 1 -18.14 -15.63 4.35
C MET A 1 -16.64 -15.76 4.65
N LEU A 2 -16.21 -16.01 5.90
CA LEU A 2 -14.79 -16.24 6.19
C LEU A 2 -14.26 -17.57 5.61
N SER A 3 -15.05 -18.64 5.47
CA SER A 3 -14.56 -19.94 4.95
C SER A 3 -13.88 -19.90 3.57
N LEU A 4 -14.23 -18.95 2.70
CA LEU A 4 -13.62 -18.78 1.38
C LEU A 4 -12.14 -18.38 1.45
N LEU A 5 -11.71 -17.76 2.54
CA LEU A 5 -10.33 -17.37 2.76
C LEU A 5 -9.50 -18.46 3.45
N ASP A 6 -10.10 -19.57 3.89
CA ASP A 6 -9.41 -20.57 4.70
C ASP A 6 -8.42 -21.37 3.86
N THR A 7 -8.83 -21.82 2.67
CA THR A 7 -7.97 -22.56 1.73
C THR A 7 -6.75 -21.77 1.29
N PRO A 8 -6.87 -20.50 0.82
CA PRO A 8 -5.69 -19.71 0.53
C PRO A 8 -4.88 -19.36 1.79
N ALA A 9 -5.50 -19.19 2.96
CA ALA A 9 -4.78 -18.95 4.20
C ALA A 9 -3.91 -20.13 4.64
N LEU A 10 -4.37 -21.38 4.45
CA LEU A 10 -3.54 -22.56 4.71
C LEU A 10 -2.34 -22.63 3.76
N ALA A 11 -2.56 -22.46 2.46
CA ALA A 11 -1.46 -22.48 1.49
C ALA A 11 -0.41 -21.40 1.79
N VAL A 12 -0.85 -20.22 2.21
CA VAL A 12 0.05 -19.14 2.65
C VAL A 12 0.70 -19.48 3.99
N SER A 13 0.00 -20.13 4.92
CA SER A 13 0.57 -20.61 6.19
C SER A 13 1.75 -21.54 5.96
N ASP A 14 1.55 -22.58 5.13
CA ASP A 14 2.58 -23.56 4.81
C ASP A 14 3.78 -22.90 4.15
N LEU A 15 3.53 -21.95 3.24
CA LEU A 15 4.59 -21.16 2.62
C LEU A 15 5.35 -20.33 3.65
N VAL A 16 4.68 -19.64 4.58
CA VAL A 16 5.34 -18.84 5.61
C VAL A 16 6.16 -19.72 6.55
N LEU A 17 5.67 -20.90 6.92
CA LEU A 17 6.41 -21.87 7.74
C LEU A 17 7.65 -22.40 7.01
N ALA A 18 7.52 -22.73 5.73
CA ALA A 18 8.65 -23.16 4.90
C ALA A 18 9.71 -22.06 4.76
N LEU A 19 9.29 -20.82 4.54
CA LEU A 19 10.18 -19.67 4.46
C LEU A 19 10.83 -19.35 5.81
N SER A 20 10.09 -19.47 6.91
CA SER A 20 10.60 -19.23 8.26
C SER A 20 11.66 -20.27 8.64
N SER A 21 11.39 -21.55 8.43
CA SER A 21 12.37 -22.62 8.71
C SER A 21 13.63 -22.51 7.85
N ALA A 22 13.49 -22.08 6.59
CA ALA A 22 14.65 -21.79 5.73
C ALA A 22 15.46 -20.57 6.19
N ALA A 23 14.80 -19.57 6.80
CA ALA A 23 15.45 -18.35 7.28
C ALA A 23 16.04 -18.47 8.69
N GLU A 24 15.56 -19.43 9.49
CA GLU A 24 15.99 -19.70 10.88
C GLU A 24 17.52 -19.73 11.10
N PRO A 25 18.34 -20.43 10.27
CA PRO A 25 19.80 -20.47 10.51
C PRO A 25 20.50 -19.11 10.37
N VAL A 26 19.87 -18.14 9.71
CA VAL A 26 20.44 -16.80 9.46
C VAL A 26 19.76 -15.73 10.30
N ALA A 27 18.44 -15.83 10.47
CA ALA A 27 17.62 -14.79 11.08
C ALA A 27 17.19 -15.09 12.52
N GLY A 28 17.36 -16.33 13.01
CA GLY A 28 16.94 -16.75 14.35
C GLY A 28 15.49 -16.35 14.65
N ASP A 29 15.29 -15.66 15.77
CA ASP A 29 13.97 -15.15 16.21
C ASP A 29 13.28 -14.20 15.21
N ALA A 30 14.01 -13.65 14.24
CA ALA A 30 13.45 -12.80 13.19
C ALA A 30 12.98 -13.58 11.95
N ALA A 31 13.17 -14.90 11.90
CA ALA A 31 12.88 -15.73 10.73
C ALA A 31 11.43 -15.59 10.23
N THR A 32 10.46 -15.52 11.13
CA THR A 32 9.05 -15.33 10.73
C THR A 32 8.80 -13.94 10.16
N GLY A 33 9.46 -12.90 10.68
CA GLY A 33 9.41 -11.55 10.12
C GLY A 33 10.04 -11.49 8.71
N VAL A 34 11.14 -12.21 8.50
CA VAL A 34 11.76 -12.40 7.18
C VAL A 34 10.83 -13.16 6.24
N ALA A 35 10.14 -14.19 6.72
CA ALA A 35 9.16 -14.93 5.93
C ALA A 35 8.01 -14.02 5.46
N VAL A 36 7.50 -13.14 6.33
CA VAL A 36 6.49 -12.12 5.95
C VAL A 36 7.03 -11.19 4.86
N LEU A 37 8.28 -10.72 4.98
CA LEU A 37 8.92 -9.90 3.94
C LEU A 37 9.01 -10.65 2.60
N LEU A 38 9.44 -11.91 2.61
CA LEU A 38 9.55 -12.74 1.41
C LEU A 38 8.19 -12.98 0.74
N VAL A 39 7.13 -13.20 1.53
CA VAL A 39 5.75 -13.30 1.01
C VAL A 39 5.33 -11.99 0.34
N VAL A 40 5.66 -10.84 0.93
CA VAL A 40 5.39 -9.52 0.31
C VAL A 40 6.11 -9.41 -1.03
N VAL A 41 7.39 -9.77 -1.09
CA VAL A 41 8.18 -9.73 -2.33
C VAL A 41 7.56 -10.64 -3.40
N LEU A 42 7.14 -11.85 -3.04
CA LEU A 42 6.47 -12.78 -3.95
C LEU A 42 5.17 -12.19 -4.51
N ILE A 43 4.29 -11.69 -3.63
CA ILE A 43 3.01 -11.05 -4.05
C ILE A 43 3.28 -9.86 -4.95
N ARG A 44 4.28 -9.02 -4.61
CA ARG A 44 4.63 -7.85 -5.41
C ARG A 44 5.24 -8.20 -6.76
N SER A 45 6.03 -9.27 -6.84
CA SER A 45 6.52 -9.77 -8.12
C SER A 45 5.38 -10.24 -9.04
N LEU A 46 4.35 -10.90 -8.48
CA LEU A 46 3.15 -11.31 -9.20
C LEU A 46 2.30 -10.13 -9.66
N LEU A 47 2.20 -9.08 -8.84
CA LEU A 47 1.43 -7.86 -9.15
C LEU A 47 2.20 -6.82 -9.97
N LEU A 48 3.50 -7.03 -10.20
CA LEU A 48 4.37 -6.15 -10.97
C LEU A 48 3.79 -5.74 -12.34
N PRO A 49 3.26 -6.64 -13.20
CA PRO A 49 2.67 -6.22 -14.48
C PRO A 49 1.51 -5.24 -14.32
N LEU A 50 0.70 -5.40 -13.26
CA LEU A 50 -0.40 -4.49 -12.95
C LEU A 50 0.13 -3.13 -12.50
N SER A 51 1.14 -3.11 -11.62
CA SER A 51 1.81 -1.87 -11.20
C SER A 51 2.43 -1.11 -12.37
N LEU A 52 3.05 -1.82 -13.32
CA LEU A 52 3.60 -1.23 -14.53
C LEU A 52 2.52 -0.61 -15.42
N ARG A 53 1.36 -1.27 -15.56
CA ARG A 53 0.20 -0.70 -16.29
C ARG A 53 -0.31 0.58 -15.62
N ALA A 54 -0.43 0.58 -14.28
CA ALA A 54 -0.82 1.76 -13.52
C ALA A 54 0.18 2.91 -13.69
N ALA A 55 1.48 2.62 -13.68
CA ALA A 55 2.53 3.62 -13.93
C ALA A 55 2.46 4.19 -15.35
N ARG A 56 2.23 3.37 -16.37
CA ARG A 56 2.03 3.82 -17.76
C ARG A 56 0.82 4.73 -17.88
N ALA A 57 -0.31 4.38 -17.26
CA ALA A 57 -1.50 5.23 -17.24
C ALA A 57 -1.22 6.58 -16.56
N GLY A 58 -0.43 6.59 -15.49
CA GLY A 58 0.02 7.83 -14.83
C GLY A 58 0.85 8.73 -15.76
N ARG A 59 1.76 8.15 -16.55
CA ARG A 59 2.55 8.89 -17.54
C ARG A 59 1.70 9.45 -18.69
N ALA A 60 0.76 8.67 -19.20
CA ALA A 60 -0.18 9.12 -20.23
C ALA A 60 -0.98 10.35 -19.76
N ARG A 61 -1.37 10.38 -18.48
CA ARG A 61 -2.03 11.55 -17.88
C ARG A 61 -1.13 12.78 -17.84
N LEU A 62 0.15 12.63 -17.50
CA LEU A 62 1.09 13.75 -17.50
C LEU A 62 1.28 14.34 -18.90
N ALA A 63 1.18 13.52 -19.96
CA ALA A 63 1.24 14.00 -21.34
C ALA A 63 0.06 14.90 -21.74
N LEU A 64 -1.10 14.78 -21.07
CA LEU A 64 -2.29 15.60 -21.33
C LEU A 64 -2.26 16.97 -20.68
N ARG A 65 -1.31 17.21 -19.76
CA ARG A 65 -1.15 18.48 -19.03
C ARG A 65 -1.27 19.74 -19.90
N PRO A 66 -0.56 19.89 -21.05
CA PRO A 66 -0.66 21.11 -21.85
C PRO A 66 -2.06 21.30 -22.46
N ALA A 67 -2.80 20.23 -22.75
CA ALA A 67 -4.18 20.33 -23.20
C ALA A 67 -5.12 20.73 -22.04
N GLU A 68 -4.90 20.19 -20.85
CA GLU A 68 -5.65 20.59 -19.64
C GLU A 68 -5.48 22.07 -19.31
N LEU A 69 -4.25 22.59 -19.39
CA LEU A 69 -3.96 24.00 -19.12
C LEU A 69 -4.65 24.93 -20.11
N ARG A 70 -4.57 24.64 -21.41
CA ARG A 70 -5.27 25.39 -22.46
C ARG A 70 -6.78 25.42 -22.23
N LEU A 71 -7.35 24.30 -21.80
CA LEU A 71 -8.77 24.20 -21.53
C LEU A 71 -9.18 25.06 -20.32
N ARG A 72 -8.37 25.07 -19.27
CA ARG A 72 -8.57 25.89 -18.06
C ARG A 72 -8.47 27.38 -18.34
N GLU A 73 -7.56 27.79 -19.21
CA GLU A 73 -7.47 29.17 -19.68
C GLU A 73 -8.72 29.55 -20.48
N ARG A 74 -9.16 28.68 -21.40
CA ARG A 74 -10.33 28.93 -22.26
C ARG A 74 -11.64 29.01 -21.47
N PHE A 75 -11.84 28.14 -20.49
CA PHE A 75 -13.08 28.02 -19.72
C PHE A 75 -12.96 28.55 -18.29
N ARG A 76 -12.05 29.51 -18.06
CA ARG A 76 -11.74 30.06 -16.73
C ARG A 76 -12.96 30.67 -16.01
N ARG A 77 -13.95 31.14 -16.79
CA ARG A 77 -15.20 31.75 -16.29
C ARG A 77 -16.40 30.79 -16.25
N ASP A 78 -16.24 29.55 -16.71
CA ASP A 78 -17.31 28.56 -16.80
C ASP A 78 -16.83 27.21 -16.23
N PRO A 79 -16.87 27.03 -14.89
CA PRO A 79 -16.35 25.83 -14.24
C PRO A 79 -17.14 24.57 -14.61
N VAL A 80 -18.44 24.70 -14.90
CA VAL A 80 -19.30 23.58 -15.29
C VAL A 80 -18.87 23.06 -16.66
N ARG A 81 -18.65 23.96 -17.63
CA ARG A 81 -18.17 23.58 -18.96
C ARG A 81 -16.73 23.09 -18.91
N LEU A 82 -15.87 23.71 -18.11
CA LEU A 82 -14.50 23.23 -17.88
C LEU A 82 -14.47 21.78 -17.41
N GLN A 83 -15.28 21.40 -16.42
CA GLN A 83 -15.33 20.03 -15.92
C GLN A 83 -15.80 19.03 -17.00
N ARG A 84 -16.80 19.40 -17.80
CA ARG A 84 -17.29 18.57 -18.92
C ARG A 84 -16.21 18.33 -19.96
N GLU A 85 -15.53 19.39 -20.38
CA GLU A 85 -14.47 19.32 -21.39
C GLU A 85 -13.23 18.59 -20.87
N LEU A 86 -12.85 18.77 -19.60
CA LEU A 86 -11.75 18.02 -18.98
C LEU A 86 -12.09 16.52 -18.96
N THR A 87 -13.34 16.19 -18.62
CA THR A 87 -13.79 14.79 -18.62
C THR A 87 -13.81 14.22 -20.04
N ALA A 88 -14.23 15.00 -21.04
CA ALA A 88 -14.22 14.60 -22.44
C ALA A 88 -12.78 14.37 -22.95
N LEU A 89 -11.84 15.25 -22.60
CA LEU A 89 -10.42 15.13 -22.92
C LEU A 89 -9.80 13.85 -22.33
N HIS A 90 -10.09 13.56 -21.06
CA HIS A 90 -9.62 12.35 -20.41
C HIS A 90 -10.18 11.09 -21.10
N ARG A 91 -11.50 11.08 -21.39
CA ARG A 91 -12.16 9.97 -22.09
C ARG A 91 -11.63 9.74 -23.50
N SER A 92 -11.42 10.80 -24.29
CA SER A 92 -10.93 10.67 -25.67
C SER A 92 -9.52 10.08 -25.76
N HIS A 93 -8.72 10.25 -24.72
CA HIS A 93 -7.37 9.68 -24.62
C HIS A 93 -7.32 8.39 -23.78
N GLY A 94 -8.47 7.82 -23.40
CA GLY A 94 -8.54 6.59 -22.61
C GLY A 94 -7.92 6.69 -21.21
N THR A 95 -7.80 7.91 -20.67
CA THR A 95 -7.24 8.14 -19.33
C THR A 95 -8.37 8.33 -18.31
N SER A 96 -8.13 7.90 -17.07
CA SER A 96 -9.09 8.05 -15.97
C SER A 96 -8.36 8.50 -14.69
N PRO A 97 -8.97 9.38 -13.87
CA PRO A 97 -8.42 9.76 -12.58
C PRO A 97 -8.22 8.57 -11.62
N PHE A 98 -8.93 7.47 -11.85
CA PHE A 98 -8.88 6.26 -11.02
C PHE A 98 -8.06 5.11 -11.62
N ALA A 99 -7.41 5.31 -12.77
CA ALA A 99 -6.66 4.26 -13.45
C ALA A 99 -5.55 3.62 -12.57
N GLY A 100 -5.09 4.32 -11.52
CA GLY A 100 -4.11 3.79 -10.55
C GLY A 100 -4.71 3.02 -9.36
N LEU A 101 -6.02 3.16 -9.08
CA LEU A 101 -6.65 2.50 -7.93
C LEU A 101 -6.79 0.98 -8.10
N GLY A 102 -6.85 0.49 -9.34
CA GLY A 102 -6.95 -0.94 -9.62
C GLY A 102 -5.77 -1.75 -9.06
N ALA A 103 -4.55 -1.20 -9.14
CA ALA A 103 -3.37 -1.86 -8.57
C ALA A 103 -3.43 -1.96 -7.04
N SER A 104 -3.90 -0.91 -6.36
CA SER A 104 -4.09 -0.95 -4.90
C SER A 104 -5.24 -1.87 -4.49
N LEU A 105 -6.33 -1.93 -5.25
CA LEU A 105 -7.46 -2.81 -4.95
C LEU A 105 -7.09 -4.29 -5.11
N ALA A 106 -6.24 -4.62 -6.08
CA ALA A 106 -5.72 -5.96 -6.25
C ALA A 106 -4.92 -6.46 -5.04
N GLN A 107 -4.45 -5.56 -4.16
CA GLN A 107 -3.71 -5.94 -2.96
C GLN A 107 -4.61 -6.31 -1.77
N VAL A 108 -5.87 -5.87 -1.77
CA VAL A 108 -6.80 -6.06 -0.63
C VAL A 108 -7.03 -7.56 -0.31
N PRO A 109 -7.25 -8.46 -1.28
CA PRO A 109 -7.43 -9.89 -0.98
C PRO A 109 -6.23 -10.52 -0.27
N PHE A 110 -5.02 -10.17 -0.68
CA PHE A 110 -3.79 -10.68 -0.07
C PHE A 110 -3.62 -10.19 1.37
N PHE A 111 -3.94 -8.92 1.63
CA PHE A 111 -3.95 -8.39 2.99
C PHE A 111 -4.95 -9.13 3.88
N MET A 112 -6.16 -9.42 3.37
CA MET A 112 -7.19 -10.14 4.14
C MET A 112 -6.76 -11.56 4.50
N VAL A 113 -6.05 -12.25 3.61
CA VAL A 113 -5.48 -13.57 3.89
C VAL A 113 -4.44 -13.50 5.01
N LEU A 114 -3.49 -12.57 4.94
CA LEU A 114 -2.46 -12.40 5.98
C LEU A 114 -3.04 -11.93 7.31
N TYR A 115 -3.97 -10.98 7.28
CA TYR A 115 -4.67 -10.54 8.49
C TYR A 115 -5.33 -11.72 9.18
N ARG A 116 -6.06 -12.54 8.44
CA ARG A 116 -6.69 -13.74 8.99
C ARG A 116 -5.68 -14.73 9.56
N LEU A 117 -4.58 -14.96 8.85
CA LEU A 117 -3.52 -15.88 9.24
C LEU A 117 -2.90 -15.53 10.60
N PHE A 118 -2.88 -14.26 11.00
CA PHE A 118 -2.31 -13.84 12.29
C PHE A 118 -3.35 -13.37 13.31
N SER A 119 -4.63 -13.25 12.93
CA SER A 119 -5.72 -12.95 13.84
C SER A 119 -6.51 -14.17 14.30
N ALA A 120 -6.45 -15.29 13.58
CA ALA A 120 -7.20 -16.49 13.90
C ALA A 120 -6.30 -17.56 14.57
N PRO A 121 -6.63 -18.01 15.79
CA PRO A 121 -5.88 -19.09 16.45
C PRO A 121 -6.12 -20.45 15.80
N THR A 122 -7.16 -20.57 14.97
CA THR A 122 -7.50 -21.79 14.24
C THR A 122 -7.76 -21.52 12.76
N LEU A 123 -7.32 -22.46 11.91
CA LEU A 123 -7.55 -22.47 10.46
C LEU A 123 -8.15 -23.83 10.08
N HIS A 124 -9.31 -23.85 9.40
CA HIS A 124 -10.09 -25.07 9.12
C HIS A 124 -10.30 -26.02 10.33
N GLY A 125 -10.45 -25.48 11.53
CA GLY A 125 -10.65 -26.29 12.74
C GLY A 125 -9.38 -26.93 13.31
N GLY A 126 -8.21 -26.73 12.68
CA GLY A 126 -6.90 -27.07 13.24
C GLY A 126 -6.23 -25.88 13.93
N ALA A 127 -5.28 -26.15 14.82
CA ALA A 127 -4.47 -25.11 15.47
C ALA A 127 -3.57 -24.41 14.44
N ASN A 128 -3.52 -23.09 14.50
CA ASN A 128 -2.66 -22.29 13.63
C ASN A 128 -1.25 -22.18 14.23
N ALA A 129 -0.28 -22.87 13.65
CA ALA A 129 1.10 -22.88 14.12
C ALA A 129 1.75 -21.48 14.11
N LEU A 130 1.39 -20.62 13.16
CA LEU A 130 1.96 -19.27 13.04
C LEU A 130 1.45 -18.29 14.10
N PHE A 131 0.36 -18.64 14.79
CA PHE A 131 -0.22 -17.79 15.83
C PHE A 131 0.72 -17.60 17.02
N THR A 132 1.55 -18.59 17.33
CA THR A 132 2.50 -18.55 18.46
C THR A 132 3.89 -18.05 18.08
N HIS A 133 4.12 -17.74 16.80
CA HIS A 133 5.42 -17.23 16.36
C HIS A 133 5.66 -15.82 16.88
N THR A 134 6.91 -15.55 17.25
CA THR A 134 7.33 -14.25 17.77
C THR A 134 8.28 -13.55 16.80
N LEU A 135 8.44 -12.25 17.01
CA LEU A 135 9.47 -11.41 16.41
C LEU A 135 10.13 -10.63 17.54
N PHE A 136 11.42 -10.86 17.77
CA PHE A 136 12.15 -10.28 18.90
C PHE A 136 11.46 -10.55 20.26
N GLY A 137 10.89 -11.75 20.43
CA GLY A 137 10.15 -12.14 21.63
C GLY A 137 8.70 -11.65 21.69
N VAL A 138 8.24 -10.84 20.74
CA VAL A 138 6.87 -10.31 20.69
C VAL A 138 5.99 -11.20 19.81
N PRO A 139 4.84 -11.73 20.29
CA PRO A 139 3.94 -12.52 19.47
C PRO A 139 3.45 -11.75 18.23
N LEU A 140 3.51 -12.39 17.07
CA LEU A 140 3.10 -11.79 15.80
C LEU A 140 1.59 -11.55 15.69
N SER A 141 0.81 -12.26 16.50
CA SER A 141 -0.64 -12.13 16.65
C SER A 141 -1.05 -10.91 17.48
N ASP A 142 -0.15 -10.36 18.28
CA ASP A 142 -0.49 -9.30 19.23
C ASP A 142 -0.67 -7.95 18.53
N SER A 143 -1.43 -7.08 19.18
CA SER A 143 -1.66 -5.70 18.73
C SER A 143 -1.12 -4.71 19.75
N TRP A 144 -0.77 -3.52 19.28
CA TRP A 144 -0.31 -2.43 20.13
C TRP A 144 -1.33 -2.09 21.25
N VAL A 145 -2.62 -2.14 20.96
CA VAL A 145 -3.69 -1.85 21.93
C VAL A 145 -3.71 -2.90 23.05
N ALA A 146 -3.48 -4.18 22.71
CA ALA A 146 -3.40 -5.25 23.70
C ALA A 146 -2.16 -5.08 24.60
N ALA A 147 -1.01 -4.74 24.03
CA ALA A 147 0.22 -4.48 24.78
C ALA A 147 0.05 -3.32 25.78
N LEU A 148 -0.59 -2.22 25.35
CA LEU A 148 -0.92 -1.09 26.24
C LEU A 148 -1.88 -1.48 27.37
N GLY A 149 -2.90 -2.29 27.07
CA GLY A 149 -3.89 -2.71 28.04
C GLY A 149 -3.36 -3.71 29.07
N ALA A 150 -2.37 -4.52 28.69
CA ALA A 150 -1.77 -5.53 29.55
C ALA A 150 -0.74 -4.95 30.54
N GLY A 151 -0.24 -3.73 30.31
CA GLY A 151 0.78 -3.11 31.15
C GLY A 151 2.15 -3.81 31.10
N VAL A 152 2.41 -4.56 30.03
CA VAL A 152 3.60 -5.43 29.85
C VAL A 152 4.73 -4.69 29.12
N LEU A 153 5.92 -5.30 29.25
CA LEU A 153 7.32 -4.90 29.02
C LEU A 153 7.66 -3.78 28.01
N PRO A 154 8.71 -2.98 28.28
CA PRO A 154 9.21 -1.93 27.37
C PRO A 154 9.62 -2.45 25.98
N VAL A 155 9.93 -3.75 25.84
CA VAL A 155 10.36 -4.34 24.56
C VAL A 155 9.21 -4.47 23.54
N GLU A 156 8.01 -4.86 23.98
CA GLU A 156 6.85 -5.00 23.10
C GLU A 156 6.48 -3.63 22.53
N LEU A 157 6.35 -2.63 23.40
CA LEU A 157 6.10 -1.25 22.98
C LEU A 157 7.21 -0.74 22.06
N ALA A 158 8.48 -1.06 22.32
CA ALA A 158 9.59 -0.64 21.47
C ALA A 158 9.50 -1.24 20.06
N VAL A 159 9.17 -2.53 19.93
CA VAL A 159 9.01 -3.20 18.62
C VAL A 159 7.84 -2.59 17.84
N PHE A 160 6.66 -2.45 18.46
CA PHE A 160 5.50 -1.85 17.82
C PHE A 160 5.75 -0.38 17.44
N ALA A 161 6.32 0.42 18.35
CA ALA A 161 6.66 1.81 18.08
C ALA A 161 7.65 1.92 16.92
N SER A 162 8.64 1.03 16.84
CA SER A 162 9.59 0.98 15.74
C SER A 162 8.89 0.73 14.40
N VAL A 163 7.97 -0.25 14.35
CA VAL A 163 7.18 -0.53 13.14
C VAL A 163 6.29 0.65 12.75
N LEU A 164 5.62 1.28 13.70
CA LEU A 164 4.77 2.45 13.46
C LEU A 164 5.58 3.66 12.97
N VAL A 165 6.74 3.93 13.55
CA VAL A 165 7.65 4.99 13.11
C VAL A 165 8.11 4.72 11.67
N LEU A 166 8.52 3.49 11.35
CA LEU A 166 8.90 3.12 9.98
C LEU A 166 7.71 3.28 9.00
N LEU A 167 6.50 2.94 9.41
CA LEU A 167 5.29 3.17 8.62
C LEU A 167 5.02 4.65 8.40
N VAL A 168 5.20 5.51 9.41
CA VAL A 168 5.10 6.97 9.26
C VAL A 168 6.14 7.49 8.28
N VAL A 169 7.39 7.01 8.35
CA VAL A 169 8.46 7.37 7.41
C VAL A 169 8.09 6.97 5.98
N VAL A 170 7.58 5.74 5.78
CA VAL A 170 7.10 5.25 4.49
C VAL A 170 5.90 6.06 3.98
N ALA A 171 4.93 6.35 4.83
CA ALA A 171 3.75 7.14 4.49
C ALA A 171 4.14 8.57 4.11
N TRP A 172 5.06 9.19 4.86
CA TRP A 172 5.61 10.50 4.55
C TRP A 172 6.36 10.50 3.23
N PHE A 173 7.24 9.52 2.99
CA PHE A 173 7.99 9.42 1.74
C PHE A 173 7.05 9.21 0.54
N SER A 174 6.06 8.33 0.68
CA SER A 174 5.01 8.08 -0.32
C SER A 174 4.17 9.35 -0.60
N SER A 175 3.75 10.08 0.43
CA SER A 175 3.03 11.34 0.29
C SER A 175 3.88 12.41 -0.39
N ARG A 176 5.16 12.51 -0.04
CA ARG A 176 6.10 13.44 -0.67
C ARG A 176 6.30 13.14 -2.16
N LEU A 177 6.39 11.86 -2.52
CA LEU A 177 6.46 11.45 -3.92
C LEU A 177 5.15 11.74 -4.68
N ALA A 178 4.00 11.47 -4.07
CA ALA A 178 2.70 11.79 -4.65
C ALA A 178 2.49 13.30 -4.84
N GLN A 179 2.95 14.13 -3.90
CA GLN A 179 2.91 15.59 -4.03
C GLN A 179 3.79 16.10 -5.17
N ARG A 180 5.01 15.54 -5.32
CA ARG A 180 5.88 15.86 -6.46
C ARG A 180 5.17 15.57 -7.78
N GLN A 181 4.50 14.43 -7.90
CA GLN A 181 3.73 14.10 -9.10
C GLN A 181 2.51 15.01 -9.30
N ALA A 182 1.79 15.35 -8.24
CA ALA A 182 0.66 16.26 -8.31
C ALA A 182 1.07 17.68 -8.77
N SER A 183 2.28 18.13 -8.41
CA SER A 183 2.80 19.41 -8.90
C SER A 183 3.10 19.43 -10.41
N LEU A 184 3.28 18.25 -11.02
CA LEU A 184 3.43 18.12 -12.47
C LEU A 184 2.08 18.13 -13.19
N THR A 185 0.97 17.93 -12.49
CA THR A 185 -0.38 18.08 -13.05
C THR A 185 -0.88 19.51 -12.87
N ALA A 186 -1.90 19.88 -13.63
CA ALA A 186 -2.45 21.22 -13.55
C ALA A 186 -3.10 21.45 -12.16
N PRO A 187 -2.88 22.61 -11.51
CA PRO A 187 -3.29 22.85 -10.11
C PRO A 187 -4.82 22.80 -9.96
N PRO A 188 -5.36 22.17 -8.92
CA PRO A 188 -6.81 22.00 -8.79
C PRO A 188 -7.54 23.36 -8.81
N SER A 189 -8.52 23.51 -9.70
CA SER A 189 -9.24 24.79 -9.91
C SER A 189 -10.66 24.79 -9.36
N THR A 190 -11.25 23.61 -9.15
CA THR A 190 -12.58 23.45 -8.55
C THR A 190 -12.46 23.01 -7.10
N GLU A 191 -13.46 23.35 -6.28
CA GLU A 191 -13.49 22.93 -4.86
C GLU A 191 -13.41 21.40 -4.70
N VAL A 192 -14.08 20.66 -5.58
CA VAL A 192 -14.04 19.19 -5.63
C VAL A 192 -12.63 18.67 -5.92
N GLU A 193 -11.90 19.28 -6.87
CA GLU A 193 -10.51 18.92 -7.16
C GLU A 193 -9.58 19.22 -5.98
N VAL A 194 -9.77 20.35 -5.30
CA VAL A 194 -8.98 20.72 -4.11
C VAL A 194 -9.20 19.72 -2.98
N MET A 195 -10.47 19.37 -2.70
CA MET A 195 -10.82 18.37 -1.70
C MET A 195 -10.20 17.01 -2.02
N THR A 196 -10.32 16.56 -3.27
CA THR A 196 -9.75 15.29 -3.74
C THR A 196 -8.22 15.30 -3.60
N ALA A 197 -7.55 16.39 -3.96
CA ALA A 197 -6.11 16.54 -3.82
C ALA A 197 -5.66 16.51 -2.35
N ARG A 198 -6.44 17.09 -1.43
CA ARG A 198 -6.18 17.01 0.03
C ARG A 198 -6.34 15.58 0.54
N MET A 199 -7.42 14.90 0.16
CA MET A 199 -7.68 13.51 0.55
C MET A 199 -6.52 12.59 0.12
N MET A 200 -6.03 12.74 -1.11
CA MET A 200 -4.90 11.94 -1.62
C MET A 200 -3.59 12.17 -0.87
N ARG A 201 -3.40 13.33 -0.21
CA ARG A 201 -2.21 13.60 0.62
C ARG A 201 -2.26 12.88 1.96
N VAL A 202 -3.47 12.68 2.51
CA VAL A 202 -3.70 12.06 3.81
C VAL A 202 -3.82 10.54 3.69
N LEU A 203 -4.28 10.03 2.54
CA LEU A 203 -4.50 8.60 2.29
C LEU A 203 -3.37 7.67 2.78
N PRO A 204 -2.07 7.95 2.55
CA PRO A 204 -0.99 7.06 3.03
C PRO A 204 -0.94 6.93 4.56
N TYR A 205 -1.33 7.96 5.32
CA TYR A 205 -1.36 7.92 6.79
C TYR A 205 -2.49 7.04 7.33
N GLY A 206 -3.54 6.78 6.54
CA GLY A 206 -4.57 5.82 6.91
C GLY A 206 -3.99 4.43 7.18
N THR A 207 -2.93 4.02 6.47
CA THR A 207 -2.25 2.74 6.70
C THR A 207 -1.57 2.66 8.06
N VAL A 208 -1.06 3.79 8.58
CA VAL A 208 -0.46 3.87 9.92
C VAL A 208 -1.52 3.66 10.99
N VAL A 209 -2.68 4.30 10.82
CA VAL A 209 -3.82 4.14 11.74
C VAL A 209 -4.27 2.69 11.75
N VAL A 210 -4.49 2.08 10.58
CA VAL A 210 -4.87 0.66 10.49
C VAL A 210 -3.82 -0.23 11.15
N ALA A 211 -2.53 0.02 10.90
CA ALA A 211 -1.45 -0.77 11.48
C ALA A 211 -1.44 -0.78 13.02
N ALA A 212 -1.92 0.29 13.66
CA ALA A 212 -2.00 0.36 15.12
C ALA A 212 -3.08 -0.55 15.73
N PHE A 213 -4.08 -0.99 14.93
CA PHE A 213 -5.20 -1.81 15.39
C PHE A 213 -5.18 -3.26 14.88
N VAL A 214 -4.20 -3.64 14.08
CA VAL A 214 -4.05 -4.99 13.53
C VAL A 214 -2.89 -5.73 14.20
N PRO A 215 -2.79 -7.06 14.05
CA PRO A 215 -1.64 -7.82 14.54
C PRO A 215 -0.30 -7.31 14.00
N LEU A 216 0.78 -7.52 14.76
CA LEU A 216 2.14 -7.13 14.40
C LEU A 216 2.53 -7.64 13.00
N ALA A 217 2.23 -8.90 12.67
CA ALA A 217 2.50 -9.44 11.33
C ALA A 217 1.77 -8.69 10.22
N ALA A 218 0.52 -8.28 10.45
CA ALA A 218 -0.24 -7.49 9.48
C ALA A 218 0.34 -6.07 9.35
N ALA A 219 0.82 -5.48 10.44
CA ALA A 219 1.53 -4.19 10.42
C ALA A 219 2.86 -4.28 9.64
N LEU A 220 3.64 -5.35 9.82
CA LEU A 220 4.86 -5.61 9.05
C LEU A 220 4.57 -5.80 7.56
N TYR A 221 3.51 -6.53 7.22
CA TYR A 221 3.06 -6.63 5.85
C TYR A 221 2.75 -5.25 5.26
N LEU A 222 1.97 -4.41 5.95
CA LEU A 222 1.67 -3.05 5.51
C LEU A 222 2.94 -2.22 5.33
N LEU A 223 3.92 -2.38 6.23
CA LEU A 223 5.21 -1.69 6.18
C LEU A 223 5.98 -2.07 4.92
N PHE A 224 6.26 -3.37 4.72
CA PHE A 224 7.03 -3.85 3.58
C PHE A 224 6.32 -3.56 2.25
N SER A 225 5.01 -3.76 2.22
CA SER A 225 4.15 -3.39 1.10
C SER A 225 4.26 -1.89 0.77
N GLY A 226 4.11 -1.03 1.77
CA GLY A 226 4.20 0.42 1.61
C GLY A 226 5.58 0.83 1.10
N ALA A 227 6.64 0.28 1.70
CA ALA A 227 8.02 0.53 1.32
C ALA A 227 8.30 0.11 -0.12
N TRP A 228 7.82 -1.07 -0.54
CA TRP A 228 7.91 -1.51 -1.93
C TRP A 228 7.19 -0.53 -2.85
N THR A 229 5.93 -0.16 -2.58
CA THR A 229 5.18 0.77 -3.44
C THR A 229 5.90 2.10 -3.59
N ALA A 230 6.41 2.64 -2.49
CA ALA A 230 7.10 3.91 -2.52
C ALA A 230 8.42 3.82 -3.32
N THR A 231 9.16 2.73 -3.15
CA THR A 231 10.40 2.45 -3.88
C THR A 231 10.15 2.22 -5.36
N GLU A 232 9.17 1.39 -5.71
CA GLU A 232 8.76 1.11 -7.10
C GLU A 232 8.35 2.40 -7.81
N ARG A 233 7.48 3.21 -7.19
CA ARG A 233 7.08 4.51 -7.74
C ARG A 233 8.25 5.45 -7.87
N TRP A 234 9.18 5.46 -6.93
CA TRP A 234 10.38 6.29 -7.00
C TRP A 234 11.25 5.87 -8.18
N LEU A 235 11.55 4.58 -8.31
CA LEU A 235 12.35 4.01 -9.41
C LEU A 235 11.71 4.26 -10.79
N LEU A 236 10.42 4.01 -10.93
CA LEU A 236 9.70 4.18 -12.19
C LEU A 236 9.59 5.64 -12.62
N ASN A 237 9.66 6.60 -11.70
CA ASN A 237 9.54 8.02 -12.00
C ASN A 237 10.84 8.81 -11.90
N ARG A 238 11.97 8.14 -11.61
CA ARG A 238 13.29 8.79 -11.48
C ARG A 238 13.81 9.40 -12.79
N ASN A 239 13.40 8.85 -13.94
CA ASN A 239 13.90 9.26 -15.26
C ASN A 239 13.05 10.36 -15.94
N GLY A 240 12.12 10.99 -15.23
CA GLY A 240 11.22 12.00 -15.78
C GLY A 240 10.15 11.42 -16.75
N PRO A 241 9.09 12.20 -17.06
CA PRO A 241 8.18 11.85 -18.15
C PRO A 241 8.95 11.94 -19.48
N LEU A 242 9.00 10.85 -20.24
CA LEU A 242 9.55 10.87 -21.59
C LEU A 242 8.81 11.93 -22.42
N PRO A 243 9.50 12.72 -23.27
CA PRO A 243 8.84 13.64 -24.17
C PRO A 243 7.76 12.91 -24.95
N ALA A 244 6.59 13.54 -25.10
CA ALA A 244 5.51 12.99 -25.89
C ALA A 244 6.08 12.55 -27.25
N ALA A 245 5.83 11.29 -27.62
CA ALA A 245 6.12 10.85 -28.99
C ALA A 245 5.36 11.81 -29.92
N THR A 246 6.15 12.59 -30.66
CA THR A 246 5.71 13.47 -31.75
C THR A 246 5.02 12.66 -32.84
#